data_AF-U6CX16-F1
#
_entry.id   AF-U6CX16-F1
#
_cell.length_a   1.000
_cell.length_b   1.000
_cell.length_c   1.000
_cell.angle_alpha   90.00
_cell.angle_beta   90.00
_cell.angle_gamma   90.00
#
_symmetry.space_group_name_H-M   'P 1'
#
loop_
_entity.id
_entity.type
_entity.pdbx_description
1 polymer ?
#
loop_
_entity_poly.entity_id
_entity_poly.type
_entity_poly.pdbx_seq_one_letter_code
_entity_poly.pdbx_strand_id
1 'polypeptide(L)'
;ERDPGPSVPVTYCLYPADYELLSDPTPGALTPRDGLWNGAQLYAYQDPTIFEERHLKYISQLGKGNFGSVELCRYDPLGDNTGALVAVKQLQHSGPDQQRDFQREIQTLKALHSDFIVKYRGVSYGP
;
A
#
# COMPACT_ATOMS: atom_id res chain seq x y z
N GLU A 1 -22.95 -20.38 8.64
CA GLU A 1 -21.95 -19.49 8.01
C GLU A 1 -21.02 -18.93 9.06
N ARG A 2 -19.71 -19.18 8.97
CA ARG A 2 -18.74 -18.42 9.75
C ARG A 2 -18.23 -17.30 8.84
N ASP A 3 -18.54 -16.07 9.21
CA ASP A 3 -17.81 -14.90 8.73
C ASP A 3 -16.33 -15.13 9.05
N PRO A 4 -15.42 -15.23 8.05
CA PRO A 4 -14.00 -15.33 8.32
C PRO A 4 -13.55 -13.91 8.68
N GLY A 5 -13.84 -13.47 9.92
CA GLY A 5 -13.24 -12.27 10.47
C GLY A 5 -11.73 -12.30 10.21
N PRO A 6 -11.11 -11.16 9.88
CA PRO A 6 -9.86 -11.08 9.12
C PRO A 6 -8.73 -11.69 9.94
N SER A 7 -8.52 -13.00 9.77
CA SER A 7 -7.53 -13.81 10.48
C SER A 7 -6.17 -13.80 9.76
N VAL A 8 -6.06 -12.97 8.73
CA VAL A 8 -4.96 -12.88 7.79
C VAL A 8 -4.22 -11.56 8.01
N PRO A 9 -2.88 -11.52 7.88
CA PRO A 9 -2.13 -10.29 7.94
C PRO A 9 -2.68 -9.38 6.84
N VAL A 10 -3.38 -8.33 7.27
CA VAL A 10 -3.82 -7.30 6.36
C VAL A 10 -2.56 -6.51 6.02
N THR A 11 -2.40 -6.15 4.75
CA THR A 11 -1.30 -5.29 4.33
C THR A 11 -1.86 -4.10 3.59
N TYR A 12 -1.55 -2.87 4.01
CA TYR A 12 -1.98 -1.71 3.23
C TYR A 12 -0.89 -1.18 2.29
N CYS A 13 -1.32 -0.69 1.13
CA CYS A 13 -0.47 -0.18 0.06
C CYS A 13 -0.43 1.35 0.05
N LEU A 14 0.76 1.95 -0.12
CA LEU A 14 1.01 3.40 -0.20
C LEU A 14 1.88 3.76 -1.41
N TYR A 15 1.90 5.01 -1.88
CA TYR A 15 2.82 5.42 -2.97
C TYR A 15 4.19 5.87 -2.43
N PRO A 16 5.31 5.38 -3.01
CA PRO A 16 6.65 5.85 -2.66
C PRO A 16 6.94 7.28 -3.14
N ALA A 17 6.20 7.81 -4.11
CA ALA A 17 6.36 9.20 -4.57
C ALA A 17 6.11 10.25 -3.47
N ASP A 18 5.31 9.91 -2.45
CA ASP A 18 5.12 10.76 -1.28
C ASP A 18 6.38 10.79 -0.37
N TYR A 19 7.29 9.82 -0.51
CA TYR A 19 8.57 9.74 0.21
C TYR A 19 9.71 10.50 -0.47
N GLU A 20 9.73 10.54 -1.81
CA GLU A 20 10.76 11.27 -2.59
C GLU A 20 10.67 12.79 -2.41
N LEU A 21 9.46 13.33 -2.23
CA LEU A 21 9.24 14.77 -1.98
C LEU A 21 9.83 15.27 -0.65
N LEU A 22 10.04 14.39 0.33
CA LEU A 22 10.62 14.74 1.63
C LEU A 22 12.14 14.68 1.65
N SER A 23 12.76 14.11 0.62
CA SER A 23 14.20 13.82 0.60
C SER A 23 15.01 14.79 -0.27
N ASP A 24 14.36 15.55 -1.15
CA ASP A 24 15.03 16.48 -2.09
C ASP A 24 14.59 17.94 -1.90
N PRO A 25 15.45 18.86 -1.43
CA PRO A 25 15.18 20.29 -1.42
C PRO A 25 15.45 20.97 -2.77
N THR A 26 15.62 20.22 -3.86
CA THR A 26 16.08 20.79 -5.15
C THR A 26 14.92 21.50 -5.88
N PRO A 27 14.95 22.83 -6.03
CA PRO A 27 13.91 23.55 -6.73
C PRO A 27 14.19 23.48 -8.24
N GLY A 28 13.46 22.66 -8.99
CA GLY A 28 13.52 22.82 -10.45
C GLY A 28 13.06 21.68 -11.36
N ALA A 29 12.75 20.48 -10.87
CA ALA A 29 12.30 19.41 -11.75
C ALA A 29 10.79 19.19 -11.64
N LEU A 30 10.02 19.92 -12.45
CA LEU A 30 8.64 19.54 -12.76
C LEU A 30 8.69 18.22 -13.52
N THR A 31 8.55 17.09 -12.81
CA THR A 31 8.26 15.81 -13.45
C THR A 31 6.80 15.83 -13.92
N PRO A 32 6.43 15.16 -15.05
CA PRO A 32 5.07 15.13 -15.57
C PRO A 32 4.11 14.44 -14.60
N ARG A 33 3.62 15.24 -13.65
CA ARG A 33 2.59 14.92 -12.69
C ARG A 33 1.31 14.63 -13.48
N ASP A 34 0.62 13.56 -13.12
CA ASP A 34 -0.77 13.25 -13.51
C ASP A 34 -1.03 12.48 -14.82
N GLY A 35 -0.07 12.33 -15.74
CA GLY A 35 -0.34 11.70 -17.05
C GLY A 35 -0.47 10.16 -17.09
N LEU A 36 0.12 9.44 -16.13
CA LEU A 36 0.23 7.97 -16.19
C LEU A 36 -0.95 7.22 -15.55
N TRP A 37 -1.83 7.92 -14.81
CA TRP A 37 -2.94 7.30 -14.07
C TRP A 37 -4.25 7.22 -14.86
N ASN A 38 -4.35 7.88 -16.01
CA ASN A 38 -5.49 7.70 -16.92
C ASN A 38 -5.56 6.26 -17.48
N GLY A 39 -4.42 5.54 -17.55
CA GLY A 39 -4.38 4.14 -17.98
C GLY A 39 -4.83 3.14 -16.91
N ALA A 40 -4.60 3.45 -15.63
CA ALA A 40 -4.98 2.59 -14.50
C ALA A 40 -6.46 2.74 -14.10
N GLN A 41 -7.11 3.85 -14.48
CA GLN A 41 -8.55 4.05 -14.26
C GLN A 41 -9.45 3.07 -15.05
N LEU A 42 -8.92 2.37 -16.04
CA LEU A 42 -9.70 1.37 -16.81
C LEU A 42 -9.99 0.08 -16.04
N TYR A 43 -9.41 -0.12 -14.85
CA TYR A 43 -9.72 -1.25 -13.95
C TYR A 43 -10.71 -0.89 -12.81
N ALA A 44 -11.36 0.27 -12.87
CA ALA A 44 -12.24 0.81 -11.83
C ALA A 44 -13.62 0.11 -11.66
N TYR A 45 -13.69 -1.23 -11.82
CA TYR A 45 -14.91 -2.01 -11.57
C TYR A 45 -14.80 -3.02 -10.41
N GLN A 46 -13.65 -3.08 -9.75
CA GLN A 46 -13.47 -3.74 -8.46
C GLN A 46 -13.29 -2.63 -7.43
N ASP A 47 -13.86 -2.79 -6.23
CA ASP A 47 -13.63 -1.85 -5.12
C ASP A 47 -12.10 -1.64 -5.00
N PRO A 48 -11.55 -0.46 -5.34
CA PRO A 48 -10.12 -0.29 -5.68
C PRO A 48 -9.17 -0.46 -4.49
N THR A 49 -9.74 -0.88 -3.35
CA THR A 49 -9.08 -1.02 -2.07
C THR A 49 -8.67 -2.46 -1.76
N ILE A 50 -8.85 -3.44 -2.66
CA ILE A 50 -8.40 -4.82 -2.43
C ILE A 50 -7.29 -5.21 -3.43
N PHE A 51 -6.12 -5.52 -2.90
CA PHE A 51 -4.97 -6.00 -3.64
C PHE A 51 -4.89 -7.52 -3.51
N GLU A 52 -4.69 -8.21 -4.63
CA GLU A 52 -4.46 -9.65 -4.64
C GLU A 52 -2.98 -9.93 -4.34
N GLU A 53 -2.71 -10.65 -3.26
CA GLU A 53 -1.36 -10.91 -2.74
C GLU A 53 -0.42 -11.52 -3.79
N ARG A 54 -0.92 -12.46 -4.61
CA ARG A 54 -0.15 -13.07 -5.71
C ARG A 54 0.39 -12.09 -6.75
N HIS A 55 -0.17 -10.88 -6.84
CA HIS A 55 0.29 -9.85 -7.77
C HIS A 55 1.24 -8.84 -7.12
N LEU A 56 1.43 -8.87 -5.79
CA LEU A 56 2.39 -8.04 -5.07
C LEU A 56 3.78 -8.66 -5.11
N LYS A 57 4.61 -8.23 -6.06
CA LYS A 57 5.98 -8.69 -6.23
C LYS A 57 6.92 -7.88 -5.33
N TYR A 58 7.51 -8.52 -4.32
CA TYR A 58 8.52 -7.91 -3.46
C TYR A 58 9.73 -7.39 -4.26
N ILE A 59 10.24 -6.22 -3.90
CA ILE A 59 11.45 -5.61 -4.46
C ILE A 59 12.51 -5.44 -3.36
N SER A 60 12.19 -4.70 -2.30
CA SER A 60 13.15 -4.39 -1.24
C SER A 60 12.45 -3.97 0.05
N GLN A 61 13.08 -4.14 1.20
CA GLN A 61 12.58 -3.62 2.47
C GLN A 61 12.78 -2.08 2.54
N LEU A 62 11.72 -1.34 2.89
CA LEU A 62 11.77 0.11 3.13
C LEU A 62 12.02 0.45 4.61
N GLY A 63 11.50 -0.37 5.52
CA GLY A 63 11.67 -0.14 6.95
C GLY A 63 11.19 -1.31 7.80
N LYS A 64 11.63 -1.37 9.05
CA LYS A 64 11.16 -2.34 10.05
C LYS A 64 10.99 -1.64 11.38
N GLY A 65 9.82 -1.79 11.97
CA GLY A 65 9.51 -1.34 13.31
C GLY A 65 9.05 -2.51 14.19
N ASN A 66 8.73 -2.20 15.44
CA ASN A 66 8.24 -3.21 16.40
C ASN A 66 6.95 -3.90 15.95
N PHE A 67 6.13 -3.20 15.17
CA PHE A 67 4.81 -3.67 14.74
C PHE A 67 4.81 -4.36 13.37
N GLY A 68 5.95 -4.41 12.67
CA GLY A 68 5.98 -4.96 11.32
C GLY A 68 7.09 -4.41 10.43
N SER A 69 7.10 -4.90 9.19
CA SER A 69 7.95 -4.41 8.11
C SER A 69 7.13 -3.58 7.12
N VAL A 70 7.80 -2.65 6.46
CA VAL A 70 7.30 -1.98 5.25
C VAL A 70 8.21 -2.40 4.12
N GLU A 71 7.61 -2.92 3.05
CA GLU A 71 8.29 -3.45 1.87
C GLU A 71 7.88 -2.63 0.65
N LEU A 72 8.83 -2.41 -0.25
CA LEU A 72 8.56 -1.92 -1.59
C LEU A 72 8.16 -3.10 -2.45
N CYS A 73 6.97 -3.05 -3.02
CA CYS A 73 6.45 -4.07 -3.93
C CYS A 73 6.01 -3.42 -5.25
N ARG A 74 5.95 -4.24 -6.30
CA ARG A 74 5.22 -3.90 -7.52
C ARG A 74 3.90 -4.65 -7.53
N TYR A 75 2.79 -3.96 -7.65
CA TYR A 75 1.49 -4.60 -7.91
C TYR A 75 1.31 -4.78 -9.41
N ASP A 76 1.43 -6.02 -9.90
CA ASP A 76 1.54 -6.35 -11.32
C ASP A 76 0.58 -7.47 -11.77
N PRO A 77 -0.75 -7.22 -11.85
CA PRO A 77 -1.73 -8.23 -12.25
C PRO A 77 -1.55 -8.78 -13.67
N LEU A 78 -0.94 -8.01 -14.57
CA LEU A 78 -0.69 -8.41 -15.96
C LEU A 78 0.55 -9.29 -16.12
N GLY A 79 1.44 -9.29 -15.12
CA GLY A 79 2.70 -10.04 -15.16
C GLY A 79 3.73 -9.50 -16.16
N ASP A 80 3.51 -8.32 -16.74
CA ASP A 80 4.37 -7.70 -17.76
C ASP A 80 5.40 -6.71 -17.16
N ASN A 81 5.46 -6.60 -15.84
CA ASN A 81 6.31 -5.70 -15.06
C ASN A 81 5.99 -4.20 -15.23
N THR A 82 4.82 -3.85 -15.76
CA THR A 82 4.36 -2.46 -15.86
C THR A 82 3.58 -1.99 -14.63
N GLY A 83 3.26 -2.91 -13.71
CA GLY A 83 2.58 -2.63 -12.46
C GLY A 83 3.15 -1.49 -11.63
N ALA A 84 2.30 -0.86 -10.82
CA ALA A 84 2.66 0.27 -9.97
C ALA A 84 3.53 -0.15 -8.78
N LEU A 85 4.45 0.72 -8.38
CA LEU A 85 5.20 0.55 -7.13
C LEU A 85 4.35 1.00 -5.94
N VAL A 86 4.30 0.15 -4.91
CA VAL A 86 3.54 0.35 -3.68
C VAL A 86 4.38 -0.01 -2.46
N ALA A 87 4.24 0.74 -1.37
CA ALA A 87 4.79 0.38 -0.07
C ALA A 87 3.75 -0.44 0.71
N VAL A 88 4.13 -1.63 1.15
CA VAL A 88 3.32 -2.72 1.66
C VAL A 88 3.73 -2.93 3.12
N LYS A 89 2.87 -2.55 4.07
CA LYS A 89 3.12 -2.78 5.50
C LYS A 89 2.57 -4.12 5.95
N GLN A 90 3.42 -5.01 6.44
CA GLN A 90 3.06 -6.32 6.98
C GLN A 90 3.29 -6.36 8.49
N LEU A 91 2.37 -6.99 9.25
CA LEU A 91 2.58 -7.24 10.68
C LEU A 91 3.60 -8.36 10.90
N GLN A 92 4.53 -8.15 11.82
CA GLN A 92 5.44 -9.20 12.30
C GLN A 92 5.07 -9.55 13.75
N HIS A 93 4.79 -10.83 14.03
CA HIS A 93 4.33 -11.33 15.35
C HIS A 93 2.98 -10.73 15.82
N SER A 94 1.90 -11.02 15.10
CA SER A 94 0.56 -10.52 15.40
C SER A 94 -0.15 -11.35 16.48
N GLY A 95 -0.11 -10.89 17.73
CA GLY A 95 -1.14 -11.25 18.71
C GLY A 95 -2.47 -10.55 18.41
N PRO A 96 -3.58 -10.93 19.06
CA PRO A 96 -4.91 -10.36 18.82
C PRO A 96 -4.94 -8.83 18.99
N ASP A 97 -4.16 -8.31 19.93
CA ASP A 97 -4.09 -6.88 20.23
C ASP A 97 -3.40 -6.11 19.10
N GLN A 98 -2.25 -6.61 18.61
CA GLN A 98 -1.54 -6.01 17.49
C GLN A 98 -2.39 -6.01 16.21
N GLN A 99 -3.19 -7.06 16.00
CA GLN A 99 -4.10 -7.13 14.86
C GLN A 99 -5.22 -6.09 14.95
N ARG A 100 -5.80 -5.86 16.13
CA ARG A 100 -6.79 -4.80 16.34
C ARG A 100 -6.19 -3.40 16.13
N ASP A 101 -4.99 -3.17 16.65
CA ASP A 101 -4.31 -1.88 16.48
C ASP A 101 -3.96 -1.61 15.02
N PHE A 102 -3.58 -2.64 14.27
CA PHE A 102 -3.35 -2.54 12.84
C PHE A 102 -4.62 -2.23 12.04
N GLN A 103 -5.74 -2.86 12.40
CA GLN A 103 -7.04 -2.52 11.79
C GLN A 103 -7.41 -1.06 12.06
N ARG A 104 -7.16 -0.54 13.28
CA ARG A 104 -7.36 0.88 13.60
C ARG A 104 -6.44 1.79 12.79
N GLU A 105 -5.19 1.39 12.60
CA GLU A 105 -4.24 2.12 11.75
C GLU A 105 -4.76 2.26 10.32
N ILE A 106 -5.27 1.17 9.74
CA ILE A 106 -5.89 1.19 8.40
C ILE A 106 -7.08 2.16 8.35
N GLN A 107 -7.99 2.09 9.33
CA GLN A 107 -9.15 2.98 9.36
C GLN A 107 -8.73 4.45 9.50
N THR A 108 -7.70 4.72 10.29
CA THR A 108 -7.13 6.05 10.47
C THR A 108 -6.56 6.57 9.15
N LEU A 109 -5.66 5.82 8.50
CA LEU A 109 -5.06 6.23 7.23
C LEU A 109 -6.09 6.36 6.10
N LYS A 110 -7.10 5.51 6.06
CA LYS A 110 -8.20 5.60 5.08
C LYS A 110 -9.04 6.87 5.24
N ALA A 111 -9.20 7.38 6.46
CA ALA A 111 -9.95 8.60 6.73
C ALA A 111 -9.15 9.88 6.44
N LEU A 112 -7.81 9.81 6.40
CA LEU A 112 -6.93 10.95 6.20
C LEU A 112 -6.80 11.30 4.72
N HIS A 113 -7.17 12.52 4.38
CA HIS A 113 -7.07 13.08 3.03
C HIS A 113 -6.26 14.37 3.10
N SER A 114 -4.97 14.27 2.83
CA SER A 114 -4.03 15.39 2.84
C SER A 114 -2.89 15.12 1.86
N ASP A 115 -2.32 16.18 1.29
CA ASP A 115 -1.15 16.07 0.42
C ASP A 115 0.15 15.82 1.18
N PHE A 116 0.14 16.04 2.50
CA PHE A 116 1.30 15.81 3.39
C PHE A 116 1.20 14.52 4.19
N ILE A 117 0.16 13.73 3.96
CA ILE A 117 -0.04 12.43 4.60
C ILE A 117 -0.03 11.38 3.50
N VAL A 118 0.66 10.28 3.78
CA VAL A 118 0.78 9.18 2.84
C VAL A 118 -0.59 8.61 2.49
N LYS A 119 -0.83 8.39 1.19
CA LYS A 119 -2.16 8.03 0.68
C LYS A 119 -2.41 6.53 0.81
N TYR A 120 -3.38 6.17 1.64
CA TYR A 120 -3.94 4.82 1.68
C TYR A 120 -4.49 4.43 0.30
N ARG A 121 -4.12 3.24 -0.20
CA ARG A 121 -4.63 2.72 -1.49
C ARG A 121 -5.50 1.49 -1.36
N GLY A 122 -5.25 0.65 -0.38
CA GLY A 122 -6.02 -0.56 -0.21
C GLY A 122 -5.41 -1.49 0.80
N VAL A 123 -5.95 -2.69 0.87
CA VAL A 123 -5.57 -3.80 1.72
C VAL A 123 -5.37 -5.05 0.86
N SER A 124 -4.38 -5.85 1.22
CA SER A 124 -4.21 -7.22 0.75
C SER A 124 -4.48 -8.15 1.92
N TYR A 125 -5.15 -9.26 1.64
CA TYR A 125 -5.36 -10.35 2.59
C TYR A 125 -4.38 -11.46 2.25
N GLY A 126 -3.53 -11.85 3.20
CA GLY A 126 -2.67 -13.03 3.04
C GLY A 126 -3.49 -14.34 2.92
N PRO A 127 -2.84 -15.46 2.59
CA PRO A 127 -3.46 -16.79 2.56
C PRO A 127 -3.87 -17.30 3.95
#